data_AF-A0A1L5P9Y4-F1
#
_entry.id   AF-A0A1L5P9Y4-F1
#
_cell.length_a   1.000
_cell.length_b   1.000
_cell.length_c   1.000
_cell.angle_alpha   90.00
_cell.angle_beta   90.00
_cell.angle_gamma   90.00
#
_symmetry.space_group_name_H-M   'P 1'
#
loop_
_entity.id
_entity.type
_entity.pdbx_description
1 polymer ?
#
loop_
_entity_poly.entity_id
_entity_poly.type
_entity_poly.pdbx_seq_one_letter_code
_entity_poly.pdbx_strand_id
1 'polypeptide(L)'
;MADSDNSRTLSTVTRGDFHSFVAACLPTYQELATPKTLPFDACNDDPALAVWHQWCIAWQHLSESSLRQQRMERSLFSVVLPPPLEQAAGSRAYDEALEAEDRASIAEDQAAEALWRTPAQSVEGATAKLHAAVTRWQPCPTSQEDPWPQIRSVIADLLKIDIGSVASGRNRWSTPEVHPEFQGG
;
A
#
# COMPACT_ATOMS: atom_id res chain seq x y z
N MET A 1 -19.57 55.79 -19.18
CA MET A 1 -19.10 55.11 -17.97
C MET A 1 -20.26 54.34 -17.37
N ALA A 2 -20.20 53.02 -17.43
CA ALA A 2 -20.99 52.07 -16.65
C ALA A 2 -20.31 50.70 -16.87
N ASP A 3 -19.24 50.47 -16.13
CA ASP A 3 -18.66 49.14 -15.93
C ASP A 3 -19.23 48.67 -14.58
N SER A 4 -20.10 47.67 -14.59
CA SER A 4 -20.67 47.13 -13.36
C SER A 4 -20.68 45.61 -13.42
N ASP A 5 -19.81 45.07 -12.57
CA ASP A 5 -20.00 43.88 -11.76
C ASP A 5 -20.50 42.61 -12.45
N ASN A 6 -19.62 42.03 -13.26
CA ASN A 6 -19.61 40.58 -13.39
C ASN A 6 -18.84 39.96 -12.21
N SER A 7 -19.40 40.07 -10.99
CA SER A 7 -18.94 39.30 -9.83
C SER A 7 -19.41 37.86 -9.99
N ARG A 8 -18.59 37.03 -10.64
CA ARG A 8 -18.78 35.58 -10.65
C ARG A 8 -18.55 35.06 -9.24
N THR A 9 -19.63 34.71 -8.55
CA THR A 9 -19.58 33.91 -7.33
C THR A 9 -18.95 32.55 -7.68
N LEU A 10 -17.70 32.37 -7.29
CA LEU A 10 -17.04 31.06 -7.37
C LEU A 10 -17.75 30.15 -6.36
N SER A 11 -18.31 29.04 -6.84
CA SER A 11 -18.95 28.03 -6.00
C SER A 11 -17.93 27.48 -5.01
N THR A 12 -18.17 27.67 -3.72
CA THR A 12 -17.40 27.03 -2.65
C THR A 12 -17.65 25.54 -2.72
N VAL A 13 -16.77 24.79 -3.38
CA VAL A 13 -16.81 23.32 -3.39
C VAL A 13 -16.55 22.85 -1.97
N THR A 14 -17.55 22.24 -1.33
CA THR A 14 -17.37 21.68 0.00
C THR A 14 -16.54 20.41 -0.11
N ARG A 15 -15.75 20.05 0.91
CA ARG A 15 -14.96 18.80 0.93
C ARG A 15 -15.79 17.57 0.53
N GLY A 16 -17.07 17.52 0.93
CA GLY A 16 -18.00 16.44 0.54
C GLY A 16 -18.30 16.38 -0.96
N ASP A 17 -18.38 17.52 -1.64
CA ASP A 17 -18.65 17.61 -3.08
C ASP A 17 -17.47 17.03 -3.89
N PHE A 18 -16.24 17.32 -3.44
CA PHE A 18 -15.03 16.76 -4.04
C PHE A 18 -14.97 15.23 -3.88
N HIS A 19 -15.20 14.69 -2.68
CA HIS A 19 -15.21 13.24 -2.48
C HIS A 19 -16.30 12.54 -3.29
N SER A 20 -17.50 13.13 -3.36
CA SER A 20 -18.60 12.61 -4.18
C SER A 20 -18.24 12.60 -5.67
N PHE A 21 -17.60 13.67 -6.14
CA PHE A 21 -17.10 13.76 -7.52
C PHE A 21 -16.06 12.68 -7.83
N VAL A 22 -15.06 12.50 -6.97
CA VAL A 22 -14.01 11.48 -7.15
C VAL A 22 -14.61 10.06 -7.11
N ALA A 23 -15.55 9.80 -6.21
CA ALA A 23 -16.24 8.51 -6.12
C ALA A 23 -17.06 8.21 -7.39
N ALA A 24 -17.73 9.22 -7.96
CA ALA A 24 -18.48 9.08 -9.21
C ALA A 24 -17.60 8.70 -10.42
N CYS A 25 -16.32 9.10 -10.41
CA CYS A 25 -15.33 8.69 -11.41
C CYS A 25 -14.85 7.23 -11.26
N LEU A 26 -15.24 6.53 -10.19
CA LEU A 26 -14.88 5.15 -9.89
C LEU A 26 -16.13 4.24 -9.91
N PRO A 27 -16.73 3.98 -11.08
CA PRO A 27 -18.02 3.28 -11.19
C PRO A 27 -18.00 1.86 -10.61
N THR A 28 -16.83 1.21 -10.55
CA THR A 28 -16.66 -0.12 -9.94
C THR A 28 -16.82 -0.10 -8.41
N TYR A 29 -16.73 1.07 -7.76
CA TYR A 29 -16.76 1.22 -6.30
C TYR A 29 -17.90 2.14 -5.82
N GLN A 30 -19.08 2.05 -6.46
CA GLN A 30 -20.26 2.87 -6.17
C GLN A 30 -20.75 2.84 -4.71
N GLU A 31 -20.43 1.78 -3.95
CA GLU A 31 -20.78 1.66 -2.52
C GLU A 31 -20.18 2.80 -1.68
N LEU A 32 -19.10 3.44 -2.16
CA LEU A 32 -18.44 4.60 -1.55
C LEU A 32 -19.30 5.89 -1.58
N ALA A 33 -20.33 5.96 -2.43
CA ALA A 33 -21.22 7.13 -2.53
C ALA A 33 -22.25 7.19 -1.39
N THR A 34 -22.38 6.13 -0.60
CA THR A 34 -23.29 6.07 0.54
C THR A 34 -22.50 6.40 1.82
N PRO A 35 -22.81 7.48 2.54
CA PRO A 35 -22.13 7.81 3.79
C PRO A 35 -22.55 6.79 4.87
N LYS A 36 -21.85 5.66 4.94
CA LYS A 36 -21.95 4.74 6.06
C LYS A 36 -21.05 5.28 7.15
N THR A 37 -21.64 5.96 8.13
CA THR A 37 -20.96 6.36 9.37
C THR A 37 -20.49 5.09 10.08
N LEU A 38 -19.26 4.67 9.80
CA LEU A 38 -18.61 3.63 10.59
C LEU A 38 -18.34 4.22 11.99
N PRO A 39 -18.56 3.45 13.06
CA PRO A 39 -18.24 3.89 14.41
C PRO A 39 -16.75 4.25 14.47
N PHE A 40 -16.47 5.54 14.66
CA PHE A 40 -15.14 6.07 14.94
C PHE A 40 -14.81 5.72 16.40
N ASP A 41 -14.67 4.43 16.71
CA ASP A 41 -14.17 3.98 18.01
C ASP A 41 -13.66 2.55 17.93
N ALA A 42 -12.40 2.41 17.52
CA ALA A 42 -11.51 1.34 17.95
C ALA A 42 -10.06 1.75 17.64
N CYS A 43 -9.37 2.23 18.68
CA CYS A 43 -7.95 1.90 18.90
C CYS A 43 -7.73 0.39 18.55
N ASN A 44 -6.80 -0.05 17.69
CA ASN A 44 -5.65 0.65 17.12
C ASN A 44 -4.96 -0.01 15.89
N ASP A 45 -5.54 -0.96 15.16
CA ASP A 45 -4.82 -1.57 14.01
C ASP A 45 -5.69 -1.64 12.75
N ASP A 46 -5.22 -0.99 11.67
CA ASP A 46 -5.88 -1.08 10.35
C ASP A 46 -5.78 -2.53 9.84
N PRO A 47 -6.91 -3.20 9.54
CA PRO A 47 -6.88 -4.58 9.07
C PRO A 47 -6.13 -4.75 7.74
N ALA A 48 -6.14 -3.75 6.86
CA ALA A 48 -5.35 -3.77 5.63
C ALA A 48 -3.85 -3.73 5.92
N LEU A 49 -3.43 -3.02 6.96
CA LEU A 49 -2.03 -2.99 7.40
C LEU A 49 -1.60 -4.35 7.96
N ALA A 50 -2.46 -5.03 8.73
CA ALA A 50 -2.17 -6.37 9.24
C ALA A 50 -1.99 -7.40 8.10
N VAL A 51 -2.89 -7.40 7.10
CA VAL A 51 -2.79 -8.28 5.94
C VAL A 51 -1.61 -7.90 5.04
N TRP A 52 -1.27 -6.62 4.95
CA TRP A 52 -0.08 -6.15 4.23
C TRP A 52 1.22 -6.73 4.81
N HIS A 53 1.36 -6.82 6.13
CA HIS A 53 2.53 -7.46 6.74
C HIS A 53 2.64 -8.95 6.33
N GLN A 54 1.52 -9.67 6.29
CA GLN A 54 1.49 -11.07 5.82
C GLN A 54 1.91 -11.16 4.35
N TRP A 55 1.43 -10.24 3.52
CA TRP A 55 1.83 -10.15 2.12
C TRP A 55 3.33 -9.84 1.96
N CYS A 56 3.91 -8.92 2.75
CA CYS A 56 5.34 -8.64 2.72
C CYS A 56 6.21 -9.87 3.03
N ILE A 57 5.78 -10.69 4.01
CA ILE A 57 6.44 -11.96 4.33
C ILE A 57 6.37 -12.91 3.14
N ALA A 58 5.18 -13.09 2.55
CA ALA A 58 5.00 -13.95 1.39
C ALA A 58 5.80 -13.47 0.17
N TRP A 59 5.84 -12.16 -0.08
CA TRP A 59 6.64 -11.52 -1.13
C TRP A 59 8.14 -11.75 -0.94
N GLN A 60 8.64 -11.64 0.29
CA GLN A 60 10.04 -11.94 0.58
C GLN A 60 10.35 -13.42 0.31
N HIS A 61 9.49 -14.33 0.78
CA HIS A 61 9.66 -15.76 0.52
C HIS A 61 9.65 -16.08 -0.98
N LEU A 62 8.73 -15.48 -1.75
CA LEU A 62 8.70 -15.60 -3.21
C LEU A 62 10.02 -15.12 -3.81
N SER A 63 10.44 -13.89 -3.49
CA SER A 63 11.69 -13.30 -4.00
C SER A 63 12.92 -14.18 -3.73
N GLU A 64 13.03 -14.73 -2.52
CA GLU A 64 14.12 -15.64 -2.15
C GLU A 64 14.06 -16.97 -2.89
N SER A 65 12.87 -17.54 -3.03
CA SER A 65 12.65 -18.80 -3.74
C SER A 65 12.93 -18.70 -5.24
N SER A 66 12.45 -17.64 -5.91
CA SER A 66 12.74 -17.39 -7.32
C SER A 66 14.23 -17.14 -7.56
N LEU A 67 14.91 -16.42 -6.66
CA LEU A 67 16.36 -16.25 -6.76
C LEU A 67 17.12 -17.58 -6.60
N ARG A 68 16.66 -18.45 -5.70
CA ARG A 68 17.24 -19.79 -5.52
C ARG A 68 17.02 -20.65 -6.77
N GLN A 69 15.82 -20.65 -7.32
CA GLN A 69 15.45 -21.37 -8.54
C GLN A 69 16.31 -20.90 -9.73
N GLN A 70 16.43 -19.59 -9.96
CA GLN A 70 17.25 -19.02 -11.04
C GLN A 70 18.74 -19.35 -10.90
N ARG A 71 19.27 -19.44 -9.66
CA ARG A 71 20.65 -19.89 -9.43
C ARG A 71 20.85 -21.34 -9.86
N MET A 72 19.86 -22.21 -9.60
CA MET A 72 19.90 -23.61 -10.03
C MET A 72 19.75 -23.73 -11.55
N GLU A 73 18.87 -22.96 -12.19
CA GLU A 73 18.81 -22.90 -13.65
C GLU A 73 20.17 -22.51 -14.24
N ARG A 74 20.76 -21.44 -13.73
CA ARG A 74 22.04 -20.95 -14.24
C ARG A 74 23.19 -21.94 -14.02
N SER A 75 23.16 -22.75 -12.95
CA SER A 75 24.15 -23.81 -12.77
C SER A 75 23.91 -24.98 -13.73
N LEU A 76 22.66 -25.41 -13.92
CA LEU A 76 22.32 -26.48 -14.87
C LEU A 76 22.65 -26.13 -16.32
N PHE A 77 22.38 -24.88 -16.72
CA PHE A 77 22.59 -24.43 -18.10
C PHE A 77 24.00 -23.88 -18.39
N SER A 78 24.84 -23.63 -17.37
CA SER A 78 26.22 -23.14 -17.59
C SER A 78 27.29 -24.22 -17.75
N VAL A 79 26.95 -25.50 -17.55
CA VAL A 79 27.96 -26.57 -17.48
C VAL A 79 28.13 -27.32 -18.81
N VAL A 80 29.38 -27.39 -19.30
CA VAL A 80 29.88 -28.48 -20.15
C VAL A 80 29.79 -29.78 -19.35
N LEU A 81 28.85 -30.66 -19.70
CA LEU A 81 28.30 -31.75 -18.88
C LEU A 81 29.21 -32.31 -17.75
N PRO A 82 28.75 -32.28 -16.47
CA PRO A 82 29.39 -32.96 -15.36
C PRO A 82 29.04 -34.47 -15.35
N PRO A 83 29.69 -35.30 -14.51
CA PRO A 83 29.38 -36.72 -14.39
C PRO A 83 27.90 -36.98 -14.01
N PRO A 84 27.32 -38.14 -14.41
CA PRO A 84 25.87 -38.39 -14.29
C PRO A 84 25.27 -38.26 -12.88
N LEU A 85 26.04 -38.55 -11.82
CA LEU A 85 25.57 -38.45 -10.44
C LEU A 85 25.39 -36.98 -10.00
N GLU A 86 26.31 -36.10 -10.39
CA GLU A 86 26.23 -34.66 -10.11
C GLU A 86 25.08 -34.02 -10.88
N GLN A 87 24.82 -34.50 -12.11
CA GLN A 87 23.69 -34.05 -12.91
C GLN A 87 22.34 -34.48 -12.30
N ALA A 88 22.22 -35.70 -11.78
CA ALA A 88 21.02 -36.16 -11.10
C ALA A 88 20.75 -35.41 -9.77
N ALA A 89 21.81 -35.16 -8.98
CA ALA A 89 21.71 -34.36 -7.76
C ALA A 89 21.33 -32.89 -8.07
N GLY A 90 21.92 -32.30 -9.11
CA GLY A 90 21.57 -30.97 -9.60
C GLY A 90 20.13 -30.86 -10.08
N SER A 91 19.64 -31.85 -10.83
CA SER A 91 18.24 -31.93 -11.29
C SER A 91 17.27 -31.98 -10.11
N ARG A 92 17.52 -32.85 -9.11
CA ARG A 92 16.66 -32.93 -7.93
C ARG A 92 16.65 -31.63 -7.12
N ALA A 93 17.82 -31.01 -6.93
CA ALA A 93 17.92 -29.74 -6.20
C ALA A 93 17.22 -28.59 -6.94
N TYR A 94 17.21 -28.63 -8.27
CA TYR A 94 16.44 -27.72 -9.09
C TYR A 94 14.93 -27.96 -8.95
N ASP A 95 14.46 -29.21 -9.06
CA ASP A 95 13.05 -29.56 -8.90
C ASP A 95 12.54 -29.14 -7.52
N GLU A 96 13.32 -29.38 -6.45
CA GLU A 96 12.99 -28.93 -5.09
C GLU A 96 12.92 -27.39 -4.98
N ALA A 97 13.77 -26.66 -5.71
CA ALA A 97 13.75 -25.20 -5.75
C ALA A 97 12.54 -24.66 -6.53
N LEU A 98 12.18 -25.31 -7.64
CA LEU A 98 11.01 -24.98 -8.45
C LEU A 98 9.71 -25.17 -7.66
N GLU A 99 9.56 -26.32 -7.00
CA GLU A 99 8.42 -26.60 -6.13
C GLU A 99 8.30 -25.63 -4.94
N ALA A 100 9.44 -25.17 -4.41
CA ALA A 100 9.44 -24.15 -3.36
C ALA A 100 9.01 -22.77 -3.87
N GLU A 101 9.41 -22.43 -5.10
CA GLU A 101 9.02 -21.21 -5.80
C GLU A 101 7.52 -21.20 -6.11
N ASP A 102 6.98 -22.29 -6.66
CA ASP A 102 5.55 -22.44 -6.93
C ASP A 102 4.70 -22.26 -5.66
N ARG A 103 5.10 -22.88 -4.55
CA ARG A 103 4.41 -22.71 -3.25
C ARG A 103 4.48 -21.27 -2.74
N ALA A 104 5.61 -20.61 -2.92
CA ALA A 104 5.77 -19.22 -2.49
C ALA A 104 4.95 -18.27 -3.38
N SER A 105 4.86 -18.53 -4.69
CA SER A 105 4.04 -17.77 -5.62
C SER A 105 2.56 -17.88 -5.26
N ILE A 106 2.08 -19.10 -4.99
CA ILE A 106 0.69 -19.32 -4.57
C ILE A 106 0.38 -18.59 -3.25
N ALA A 107 1.29 -18.66 -2.28
CA ALA A 107 1.11 -18.03 -0.98
C ALA A 107 1.08 -16.50 -1.09
N GLU A 108 1.94 -15.92 -1.92
CA GLU A 108 1.99 -14.49 -2.16
C GLU A 108 0.74 -14.01 -2.93
N ASP A 109 0.27 -14.74 -3.93
CA ASP A 109 -0.98 -14.44 -4.65
C ASP A 109 -2.19 -14.44 -3.71
N GLN A 110 -2.28 -15.44 -2.83
CA GLN A 110 -3.35 -15.51 -1.83
C GLN A 110 -3.31 -14.33 -0.86
N ALA A 111 -2.12 -13.96 -0.39
CA ALA A 111 -1.94 -12.82 0.50
C ALA A 111 -2.26 -11.49 -0.21
N ALA A 112 -1.89 -11.35 -1.49
CA ALA A 112 -2.20 -10.17 -2.28
C ALA A 112 -3.71 -10.02 -2.47
N GLU A 113 -4.41 -11.09 -2.82
CA GLU A 113 -5.86 -11.07 -2.97
C GLU A 113 -6.57 -10.72 -1.65
N ALA A 114 -6.10 -11.26 -0.53
CA ALA A 114 -6.60 -10.91 0.79
C ALA A 114 -6.40 -9.42 1.11
N LEU A 115 -5.24 -8.86 0.73
CA LEU A 115 -4.93 -7.43 0.90
C LEU A 115 -5.90 -6.57 0.07
N TRP A 116 -6.14 -6.94 -1.19
CA TRP A 116 -7.04 -6.15 -2.05
C TRP A 116 -8.48 -6.14 -1.55
N ARG A 117 -8.96 -7.27 -1.03
CA ARG A 117 -10.32 -7.42 -0.47
C ARG A 117 -10.52 -6.72 0.88
N THR A 118 -9.46 -6.58 1.68
CA THR A 118 -9.56 -5.96 3.01
C THR A 118 -9.64 -4.44 2.90
N PRO A 119 -10.74 -3.75 3.25
CA PRO A 119 -10.81 -2.29 3.14
C PRO A 119 -9.83 -1.63 4.10
N ALA A 120 -9.10 -0.61 3.61
CA ALA A 120 -8.26 0.23 4.45
C ALA A 120 -9.16 1.17 5.28
N GLN A 121 -8.81 1.35 6.55
CA GLN A 121 -9.54 2.20 7.49
C GLN A 121 -8.71 3.42 7.93
N SER A 122 -7.44 3.49 7.51
CA SER A 122 -6.51 4.58 7.78
C SER A 122 -5.69 4.97 6.53
N VAL A 123 -4.98 6.10 6.65
CA VAL A 123 -3.99 6.53 5.64
C VAL A 123 -2.86 5.51 5.53
N GLU A 124 -2.44 4.91 6.64
CA GLU A 124 -1.42 3.86 6.66
C GLU A 124 -1.87 2.63 5.86
N GLY A 125 -3.10 2.13 6.07
CA GLY A 125 -3.62 0.98 5.32
C GLY A 125 -3.76 1.24 3.82
N ALA A 126 -4.19 2.46 3.44
CA ALA A 126 -4.23 2.87 2.03
C ALA A 126 -2.81 2.96 1.42
N THR A 127 -1.85 3.46 2.19
CA THR A 127 -0.43 3.52 1.81
C THR A 127 0.15 2.12 1.65
N ALA A 128 -0.18 1.18 2.53
CA ALA A 128 0.24 -0.22 2.48
C ALA A 128 -0.22 -0.89 1.17
N LYS A 129 -1.49 -0.68 0.78
CA LYS A 129 -2.02 -1.14 -0.51
C LYS A 129 -1.25 -0.56 -1.69
N LEU A 130 -1.02 0.76 -1.73
CA LEU A 130 -0.25 1.38 -2.81
C LEU A 130 1.19 0.86 -2.86
N HIS A 131 1.83 0.63 -1.71
CA HIS A 131 3.14 0.00 -1.65
C HIS A 131 3.11 -1.39 -2.29
N ALA A 132 2.15 -2.25 -1.93
CA ALA A 132 2.03 -3.58 -2.53
C ALA A 132 1.84 -3.53 -4.05
N ALA A 133 1.06 -2.57 -4.57
CA ALA A 133 0.90 -2.39 -6.02
C ALA A 133 2.23 -2.04 -6.71
N VAL A 134 3.00 -1.11 -6.13
CA VAL A 134 4.31 -0.70 -6.68
C VAL A 134 5.28 -1.87 -6.61
N THR A 135 5.42 -2.50 -5.44
CA THR A 135 6.39 -3.59 -5.26
C THR A 135 6.10 -4.79 -6.17
N ARG A 136 4.83 -5.13 -6.40
CA ARG A 136 4.45 -6.30 -7.20
C ARG A 136 4.59 -6.07 -8.70
N TRP A 137 4.27 -4.87 -9.19
CA TRP A 137 4.09 -4.64 -10.62
C TRP A 137 5.11 -3.69 -11.24
N GLN A 138 5.84 -2.94 -10.43
CA GLN A 138 6.86 -2.05 -10.96
C GLN A 138 8.02 -2.88 -11.54
N PRO A 139 8.44 -2.62 -12.80
CA PRO A 139 9.52 -3.38 -13.43
C PRO A 139 10.85 -3.32 -12.66
N CYS A 140 11.17 -2.15 -12.11
CA CYS A 140 12.33 -1.94 -11.24
C CYS A 140 12.12 -0.71 -10.36
N PRO A 141 12.74 -0.61 -9.16
CA PRO A 141 12.49 0.48 -8.20
C PRO A 141 12.69 1.89 -8.77
N THR A 142 13.60 2.04 -9.73
CA THR A 142 13.93 3.33 -10.37
C THR A 142 13.14 3.60 -11.65
N SER A 143 12.18 2.74 -12.02
CA SER A 143 11.39 2.92 -13.25
C SER A 143 10.70 4.29 -13.28
N GLN A 144 10.91 4.98 -14.40
CA GLN A 144 10.31 6.28 -14.73
C GLN A 144 9.12 6.16 -15.69
N GLU A 145 8.76 4.93 -16.07
CA GLU A 145 7.60 4.70 -16.93
C GLU A 145 6.31 5.02 -16.16
N ASP A 146 5.37 5.65 -16.84
CA ASP A 146 4.05 5.89 -16.27
C ASP A 146 3.36 4.55 -15.93
N PRO A 147 2.64 4.43 -14.80
CA PRO A 147 2.34 5.48 -13.80
C PRO A 147 3.25 5.45 -12.55
N TRP A 148 4.41 4.79 -12.60
CA TRP A 148 5.19 4.48 -11.38
C TRP A 148 5.68 5.72 -10.62
N PRO A 149 6.22 6.77 -11.29
CA PRO A 149 6.57 8.01 -10.61
C PRO A 149 5.39 8.65 -9.87
N GLN A 150 4.21 8.66 -10.48
CA GLN A 150 3.01 9.27 -9.92
C GLN A 150 2.52 8.50 -8.69
N ILE A 151 2.50 7.17 -8.76
CA ILE A 151 2.11 6.33 -7.61
C ILE A 151 3.08 6.55 -6.44
N ARG A 152 4.41 6.57 -6.69
CA ARG A 152 5.40 6.86 -5.65
C ARG A 152 5.24 8.25 -5.05
N SER A 153 4.88 9.25 -5.86
CA SER A 153 4.57 10.60 -5.37
C SER A 153 3.38 10.59 -4.42
N VAL A 154 2.29 9.89 -4.78
CA VAL A 154 1.10 9.76 -3.92
C VAL A 154 1.47 9.08 -2.60
N ILE A 155 2.23 7.99 -2.63
CA ILE A 155 2.72 7.32 -1.41
C ILE A 155 3.51 8.30 -0.53
N ALA A 156 4.44 9.06 -1.12
CA ALA A 156 5.24 10.03 -0.37
C ALA A 156 4.39 11.13 0.28
N ASP A 157 3.33 11.60 -0.38
CA ASP A 157 2.44 12.60 0.18
C ASP A 157 1.54 12.04 1.28
N LEU A 158 1.05 10.81 1.15
CA LEU A 158 0.31 10.12 2.22
C LEU A 158 1.16 9.95 3.49
N LEU A 159 2.43 9.56 3.34
CA LEU A 159 3.38 9.44 4.46
C LEU A 159 3.61 10.79 5.16
N LYS A 160 3.71 11.89 4.41
CA LYS A 160 3.85 13.24 5.01
C LYS A 160 2.60 13.64 5.80
N ILE A 161 1.41 13.35 5.26
CA ILE A 161 0.13 13.64 5.92
C ILE A 161 0.03 12.88 7.23
N ASP A 162 0.40 11.60 7.21
CA ASP A 162 0.35 10.74 8.39
C ASP A 162 1.28 11.24 9.51
N ILE A 163 2.54 11.54 9.19
CA ILE A 163 3.51 12.13 10.14
C ILE A 163 2.99 13.46 10.71
N GLY A 164 2.39 14.31 9.87
CA GLY A 164 1.81 15.58 10.30
C GLY A 164 0.61 15.41 11.23
N SER A 165 -0.21 14.39 11.01
CA SER A 165 -1.36 14.04 11.85
C SER A 165 -0.92 13.58 13.24
N VAL A 166 0.08 12.68 13.31
CA VAL A 166 0.65 12.19 14.58
C VAL A 166 1.24 13.33 15.41
N ALA A 167 2.00 14.24 14.77
CA ALA A 167 2.58 15.39 15.44
C ALA A 167 1.50 16.36 15.96
N SER A 168 0.43 16.59 15.19
CA SER A 168 -0.69 17.45 15.60
C SER A 168 -1.50 16.86 16.75
N GLY A 169 -1.77 15.54 16.72
CA GLY A 169 -2.46 14.82 17.80
C GLY A 169 -1.69 14.88 19.12
N ARG A 170 -0.36 14.68 19.08
CA ARG A 170 0.50 14.77 20.26
C ARG A 170 0.53 16.17 20.88
N ASN A 171 0.50 17.21 20.04
CA ASN A 171 0.46 18.61 20.51
C ASN A 171 -0.88 18.98 21.15
N ARG A 172 -1.99 18.41 20.67
CA ARG A 172 -3.34 18.62 21.25
C ARG A 172 -3.47 18.05 22.67
N TRP A 173 -2.78 16.95 22.97
CA TRP A 173 -2.80 16.33 24.31
C TRP A 173 -1.73 16.88 25.27
N SER A 174 -0.83 17.72 24.79
CA SER A 174 0.27 18.29 25.60
C SER A 174 0.00 19.71 26.09
N THR A 175 -1.18 20.28 25.83
CA THR A 175 -1.58 21.58 26.38
C THR A 175 -2.28 21.36 27.72
N PRO A 176 -1.64 21.64 28.88
CA PRO A 176 -2.37 21.69 30.13
C PRO A 176 -3.36 22.86 30.07
N GLU A 177 -4.65 22.58 30.18
CA GLU A 177 -5.67 23.59 30.49
C GLU A 177 -5.31 24.21 31.85
N VAL A 178 -4.60 25.33 31.83
CA VAL A 178 -4.46 26.18 33.01
C VAL A 178 -5.81 26.87 33.19
N HIS A 179 -6.67 26.26 34.00
CA HIS A 179 -7.89 26.86 34.50
C HIS A 179 -7.51 28.11 35.32
N PRO A 180 -7.98 29.32 34.99
CA PRO A 180 -7.78 30.46 35.87
C PRO A 180 -8.77 30.33 37.03
N GLU A 181 -8.24 30.07 38.22
CA GLU A 181 -8.98 30.19 39.48
C GLU A 181 -9.43 31.64 39.65
N PHE A 182 -10.73 31.88 39.51
CA PHE A 182 -11.36 33.12 39.95
C PHE A 182 -11.35 33.15 41.49
N GLN A 183 -10.38 33.84 42.06
CA GLN A 183 -10.46 34.34 43.42
C GLN A 183 -11.53 35.43 43.49
N GLY A 184 -12.59 35.16 44.25
CA GLY A 184 -13.60 36.15 44.62
C GLY A 184 -14.08 35.92 46.04
N GLY A 185 -13.93 36.95 46.89
CA GLY A 185 -14.61 37.12 48.17
C GLY A 185 -13.76 36.93 49.40
#